data_AF-A0A6B3G9X2-F1
#
_entry.id   AF-A0A6B3G9X2-F1
#
_cell.length_a   1.000
_cell.length_b   1.000
_cell.length_c   1.000
_cell.angle_alpha   90.00
_cell.angle_beta   90.00
_cell.angle_gamma   90.00
#
_symmetry.space_group_name_H-M   'P 1'
#
loop_
_entity.id
_entity.type
_entity.pdbx_description
1 polymer ?
#
loop_
_entity_poly.entity_id
_entity_poly.type
_entity_poly.pdbx_seq_one_letter_code
_entity_poly.pdbx_strand_id
1 'polypeptide(L)'
;WFLHRLGGSAATYAVPLLLKLHGPLDEDALGRALTALTRRHEILRTCYPEHEGRPVQHVLPQAAPVPLTAVRLDGESAEDAARRLAAAPFDLTDRPPLRAHLLTGPGDTRALLLVVHHIAYDEASTGPLVRDLAQLYGTELDPDRPAPAAPALQYADYTLWHRQATTAREDGLLAYWRTALAGAPEEIALPLDRARPAEVDERGDSVEFTLPAATHRAAAQVARENGSTLFMVLQSALAVLLSAHGAGHDLPIGTTLSGRGEPTLEELPGLIANTVVLRTDTSGSPTFTELLARVRAVDLDAFDHGDLPFERLVDALAPQR
;
A
#
# COMPACT_ATOMS: atom_id res chain seq x y z
N TRP A 1 -3.31 1.86 12.01
CA TRP A 1 -3.51 1.59 13.46
C TRP A 1 -4.88 2.07 13.95
N PHE A 2 -5.25 3.34 13.75
CA PHE A 2 -6.54 3.88 14.23
C PHE A 2 -7.76 3.09 13.73
N LEU A 3 -7.88 2.86 12.41
CA LEU A 3 -8.99 2.09 11.83
C LEU A 3 -9.01 0.62 12.30
N HIS A 4 -7.84 0.02 12.50
CA HIS A 4 -7.70 -1.32 13.07
C HIS A 4 -8.25 -1.39 14.51
N ARG A 5 -8.06 -0.33 15.31
CA ARG A 5 -8.59 -0.22 16.69
C ARG A 5 -10.08 0.05 16.77
N LEU A 6 -10.65 0.72 15.77
CA LEU A 6 -12.09 1.03 15.71
C LEU A 6 -12.98 -0.18 15.36
N GLY A 7 -12.38 -1.37 15.17
CA GLY A 7 -13.13 -2.57 14.86
C GLY A 7 -13.42 -2.75 13.37
N GLY A 8 -12.61 -2.12 12.50
CA GLY A 8 -12.59 -2.49 11.09
C GLY A 8 -12.38 -4.00 10.94
N SER A 9 -12.94 -4.59 9.89
CA SER A 9 -12.80 -6.00 9.64
C SER A 9 -11.33 -6.39 9.61
N ALA A 10 -11.05 -7.53 10.23
CA ALA A 10 -9.74 -8.16 10.31
C ALA A 10 -8.96 -8.21 8.98
N ALA A 11 -9.67 -8.20 7.85
CA ALA A 11 -9.14 -8.40 6.51
C ALA A 11 -8.67 -7.12 5.82
N THR A 12 -9.21 -5.95 6.17
CA THR A 12 -9.09 -4.72 5.35
C THR A 12 -7.66 -4.24 5.15
N TYR A 13 -6.76 -4.55 6.10
CA TYR A 13 -5.35 -4.20 6.03
C TYR A 13 -4.43 -5.43 6.05
N ALA A 14 -4.96 -6.62 5.81
CA ALA A 14 -4.16 -7.81 5.62
C ALA A 14 -3.78 -7.94 4.13
N VAL A 15 -2.48 -7.97 3.84
CA VAL A 15 -1.95 -8.08 2.48
C VAL A 15 -1.44 -9.51 2.24
N PRO A 16 -2.17 -10.34 1.46
CA PRO A 16 -1.69 -11.66 1.08
C PRO A 16 -0.72 -11.60 -0.10
N LEU A 17 0.52 -12.00 0.13
CA LEU A 17 1.55 -12.20 -0.90
C LEU A 17 1.65 -13.70 -1.21
N LEU A 18 1.12 -14.11 -2.37
CA LEU A 18 1.10 -15.50 -2.80
C LEU A 18 2.23 -15.80 -3.79
N LEU A 19 3.22 -16.59 -3.36
CA LEU A 19 4.39 -16.96 -4.14
C LEU A 19 4.29 -18.43 -4.59
N LYS A 20 4.15 -18.66 -5.89
CA LYS A 20 4.15 -20.02 -6.47
C LYS A 20 5.55 -20.61 -6.39
N LEU A 21 5.68 -21.79 -5.79
CA LEU A 21 6.94 -22.49 -5.60
C LEU A 21 7.04 -23.63 -6.60
N HIS A 22 8.20 -23.77 -7.23
CA HIS A 22 8.46 -24.83 -8.20
C HIS A 22 9.72 -25.61 -7.80
N GLY A 23 9.65 -26.94 -7.97
CA GLY A 23 10.77 -27.83 -7.65
C GLY A 23 10.85 -28.23 -6.17
N PRO A 24 11.97 -28.85 -5.76
CA PRO A 24 12.18 -29.27 -4.37
C PRO A 24 12.29 -28.05 -3.45
N LEU A 25 11.75 -28.17 -2.23
CA LEU A 25 11.83 -27.15 -1.19
C LEU A 25 12.19 -27.84 0.12
N ASP A 26 13.17 -27.28 0.81
CA ASP A 26 13.50 -27.61 2.18
C ASP A 26 12.65 -26.69 3.09
N GLU A 27 11.66 -27.25 3.75
CA GLU A 27 10.71 -26.49 4.58
C GLU A 27 11.37 -25.93 5.84
N ASP A 28 12.35 -26.64 6.40
CA ASP A 28 13.09 -26.20 7.58
C ASP A 28 13.99 -25.02 7.24
N ALA A 29 14.68 -25.08 6.11
CA ALA A 29 15.47 -23.97 5.58
C ALA A 29 14.57 -22.76 5.26
N LEU A 30 13.37 -22.97 4.74
CA LEU A 30 12.40 -21.88 4.51
C LEU A 30 11.94 -21.24 5.83
N GLY A 31 11.63 -22.04 6.86
CA GLY A 31 11.28 -21.53 8.19
C GLY A 31 12.40 -20.71 8.83
N ARG A 32 13.66 -21.16 8.70
CA ARG A 32 14.84 -20.40 9.15
C ARG A 32 15.03 -19.12 8.35
N ALA A 33 14.84 -19.15 7.03
CA ALA A 33 14.94 -17.98 6.17
C ALA A 33 13.89 -16.91 6.50
N LEU A 34 12.65 -17.31 6.82
CA LEU A 34 11.60 -16.39 7.29
C LEU A 34 11.98 -15.74 8.62
N THR A 35 12.54 -16.51 9.54
CA THR A 35 13.05 -15.97 10.82
C THR A 35 14.20 -14.99 10.57
N ALA A 36 15.13 -15.32 9.67
CA ALA A 36 16.21 -14.43 9.27
C ALA A 36 15.70 -13.15 8.59
N LEU A 37 14.60 -13.22 7.84
CA LEU A 37 13.95 -12.07 7.20
C LEU A 37 13.42 -11.08 8.25
N THR A 38 12.74 -11.58 9.29
CA THR A 38 12.26 -10.72 10.41
C THR A 38 13.39 -10.15 11.26
N ARG A 39 14.53 -10.84 11.35
CA ARG A 39 15.75 -10.31 11.96
C ARG A 39 16.35 -9.18 11.12
N ARG A 40 16.35 -9.33 9.79
CA ARG A 40 16.90 -8.36 8.83
C ARG A 40 16.08 -7.06 8.77
N HIS A 41 14.76 -7.19 8.73
CA HIS A 41 13.83 -6.07 8.59
C HIS A 41 13.07 -5.85 9.87
N GLU A 42 13.44 -4.82 10.63
CA GLU A 42 12.89 -4.54 11.96
C GLU A 42 11.38 -4.41 11.95
N ILE A 43 10.83 -3.82 10.89
CA ILE A 43 9.40 -3.59 10.71
C ILE A 43 8.56 -4.87 10.76
N LEU A 44 9.14 -6.02 10.39
CA LEU A 44 8.48 -7.33 10.44
C LEU A 44 8.49 -7.97 11.83
N ARG A 45 9.26 -7.42 12.77
CA ARG A 45 9.30 -7.80 14.20
C ARG A 45 8.84 -6.65 15.12
N THR A 46 8.16 -5.65 14.57
CA THR A 46 7.63 -4.50 15.32
C THR A 46 6.20 -4.77 15.77
N CYS A 47 5.92 -4.54 17.05
CA CYS A 47 4.57 -4.48 17.61
C CYS A 47 4.16 -3.01 17.83
N TYR A 48 2.87 -2.77 18.07
CA TYR A 48 2.27 -1.43 18.13
C TYR A 48 1.40 -1.24 19.39
N PRO A 49 1.99 -1.36 20.61
CA PRO A 49 1.27 -1.14 21.85
C PRO A 49 0.93 0.34 22.04
N GLU A 50 0.00 0.60 22.96
CA GLU A 50 -0.28 1.95 23.46
C GLU A 50 0.65 2.30 24.63
N HIS A 51 1.26 3.48 24.56
CA HIS A 51 1.99 4.09 25.65
C HIS A 51 1.44 5.49 25.89
N GLU A 52 0.96 5.76 27.10
CA GLU A 52 0.33 7.04 27.48
C GLU A 52 -0.80 7.50 26.52
N GLY A 53 -1.61 6.54 26.07
CA GLY A 53 -2.74 6.80 25.15
C GLY A 53 -2.32 7.08 23.71
N ARG A 54 -1.05 6.82 23.34
CA ARG A 54 -0.55 6.97 21.96
C ARG A 54 0.07 5.66 21.47
N PRO A 55 -0.14 5.28 20.20
CA PRO A 55 0.55 4.14 19.62
C PRO A 55 2.05 4.42 19.53
N VAL A 56 2.87 3.42 19.85
CA VAL A 56 4.32 3.46 19.67
C VAL A 56 4.79 2.24 18.88
N GLN A 57 5.87 2.40 18.13
CA GLN A 57 6.54 1.25 17.51
C GLN A 57 7.45 0.58 18.55
N HIS A 58 7.17 -0.67 18.86
CA HIS A 58 7.98 -1.49 19.74
C HIS A 58 8.69 -2.59 18.93
N VAL A 59 9.93 -2.31 18.53
CA VAL A 59 10.78 -3.27 17.81
C VAL A 59 11.24 -4.36 18.79
N LEU A 60 10.80 -5.61 18.60
CA LEU A 60 11.17 -6.70 19.50
C LEU A 60 12.67 -7.00 19.38
N PRO A 61 13.47 -7.05 20.46
CA PRO A 61 14.94 -7.11 20.39
C PRO A 61 15.47 -8.38 19.72
N GLN A 62 14.69 -9.46 19.71
CA GLN A 62 15.02 -10.70 19.04
C GLN A 62 13.89 -11.11 18.11
N ALA A 63 14.26 -11.62 16.93
CA ALA A 63 13.31 -12.28 16.04
C ALA A 63 12.88 -13.63 16.63
N ALA A 64 11.59 -13.77 16.92
CA ALA A 64 11.02 -15.07 17.24
C ALA A 64 10.97 -15.94 15.98
N PRO A 65 11.05 -17.28 16.10
CA PRO A 65 10.80 -18.17 14.99
C PRO A 65 9.45 -17.86 14.33
N VAL A 66 9.44 -17.66 13.01
CA VAL A 66 8.20 -17.45 12.25
C VAL A 66 7.58 -18.81 11.95
N PRO A 67 6.39 -19.14 12.50
CA PRO A 67 5.77 -20.44 12.24
C PRO A 67 5.36 -20.55 10.77
N LEU A 68 5.91 -21.55 10.05
CA LEU A 68 5.45 -21.91 8.71
C LEU A 68 4.29 -22.91 8.84
N THR A 69 3.06 -22.41 8.74
CA THR A 69 1.87 -23.25 8.94
C THR A 69 1.52 -24.00 7.65
N ALA A 70 1.61 -25.33 7.65
CA ALA A 70 1.20 -26.14 6.51
C ALA A 70 -0.33 -26.14 6.34
N VAL A 71 -0.79 -25.91 5.11
CA VAL A 71 -2.22 -25.89 4.74
C VAL A 71 -2.41 -26.76 3.49
N ARG A 72 -3.25 -27.78 3.62
CA ARG A 72 -3.65 -28.61 2.49
C ARG A 72 -4.82 -27.99 1.74
N LEU A 73 -4.69 -27.88 0.42
CA LEU A 73 -5.73 -27.41 -0.49
C LEU A 73 -6.54 -28.62 -0.98
N ASP A 74 -7.76 -28.74 -0.49
CA ASP A 74 -8.69 -29.80 -0.85
C ASP A 74 -9.80 -29.24 -1.74
N GLY A 75 -9.51 -29.07 -3.04
CA GLY A 75 -10.45 -28.53 -4.04
C GLY A 75 -10.58 -27.00 -4.05
N GLU A 76 -9.92 -26.31 -3.13
CA GLU A 76 -9.83 -24.84 -3.06
C GLU A 76 -8.63 -24.34 -3.90
N SER A 77 -8.78 -23.18 -4.57
CA SER A 77 -7.64 -22.53 -5.24
C SER A 77 -6.67 -21.92 -4.22
N ALA A 78 -5.40 -21.70 -4.61
CA ALA A 78 -4.44 -21.06 -3.71
C ALA A 78 -4.85 -19.61 -3.40
N GLU A 79 -5.50 -18.94 -4.35
CA GLU A 79 -6.04 -17.59 -4.25
C GLU A 79 -7.22 -17.51 -3.27
N ASP A 80 -8.14 -18.49 -3.30
CA ASP A 80 -9.24 -18.60 -2.33
C ASP A 80 -8.71 -18.86 -0.91
N ALA A 81 -7.76 -19.79 -0.78
CA ALA A 81 -7.10 -20.07 0.49
C ALA A 81 -6.39 -18.84 1.03
N ALA A 82 -5.72 -18.06 0.17
CA ALA A 82 -5.07 -16.80 0.54
C ALA A 82 -6.07 -15.77 1.08
N ARG A 83 -7.22 -15.57 0.40
CA ARG A 83 -8.30 -14.70 0.88
C ARG A 83 -8.81 -15.14 2.26
N ARG A 84 -9.09 -16.44 2.41
CA ARG A 84 -9.60 -17.01 3.67
C ARG A 84 -8.61 -16.87 4.83
N LEU A 85 -7.32 -17.13 4.58
CA LEU A 85 -6.27 -17.04 5.60
C LEU A 85 -5.96 -15.58 5.96
N ALA A 86 -6.01 -14.67 4.99
CA ALA A 86 -5.84 -13.23 5.21
C ALA A 86 -6.95 -12.62 6.08
N ALA A 87 -8.16 -13.18 6.03
CA ALA A 87 -9.31 -12.69 6.80
C ALA A 87 -9.17 -12.86 8.32
N ALA A 88 -8.20 -13.65 8.81
CA ALA A 88 -7.97 -13.75 10.24
C ALA A 88 -7.31 -12.46 10.79
N PRO A 89 -7.77 -11.91 11.94
CA PRO A 89 -7.26 -10.66 12.47
C PRO A 89 -5.78 -10.75 12.88
N PHE A 90 -5.12 -9.59 12.83
CA PHE A 90 -3.85 -9.37 13.52
C PHE A 90 -4.12 -8.80 14.92
N ASP A 91 -3.36 -9.24 15.91
CA ASP A 91 -3.22 -8.51 17.17
C ASP A 91 -1.88 -7.77 17.13
N LEU A 92 -1.94 -6.52 16.69
CA LEU A 92 -0.74 -5.69 16.53
C LEU A 92 -0.14 -5.24 17.86
N THR A 93 -0.83 -5.42 18.99
CA THR A 93 -0.36 -4.94 20.30
C THR A 93 0.87 -5.71 20.74
N ASP A 94 0.80 -7.04 20.63
CA ASP A 94 1.79 -7.96 21.20
C ASP A 94 2.38 -8.93 20.16
N ARG A 95 1.88 -8.92 18.91
CA ARG A 95 2.38 -9.82 17.85
C ARG A 95 2.85 -9.03 16.63
N PRO A 96 3.98 -9.44 16.02
CA PRO A 96 4.43 -8.84 14.78
C PRO A 96 3.44 -9.04 13.61
N PRO A 97 3.47 -8.14 12.61
CA PRO A 97 2.50 -8.06 11.53
C PRO A 97 2.77 -9.06 10.38
N LEU A 98 3.28 -10.26 10.66
CA LEU A 98 3.62 -11.28 9.65
C LEU A 98 3.11 -12.66 10.04
N ARG A 99 2.47 -13.35 9.09
CA ARG A 99 2.13 -14.78 9.16
C ARG A 99 2.58 -15.48 7.89
N ALA A 100 3.02 -16.73 8.01
CA ALA A 100 3.48 -17.53 6.87
C ALA A 100 2.73 -18.87 6.81
N HIS A 101 2.27 -19.23 5.61
CA HIS A 101 1.60 -20.48 5.34
C HIS A 101 2.22 -21.18 4.13
N LEU A 102 2.45 -22.48 4.24
CA LEU A 102 2.83 -23.31 3.11
C LEU A 102 1.59 -24.03 2.59
N LEU A 103 1.12 -23.61 1.41
CA LEU A 103 -0.04 -24.20 0.75
C LEU A 103 0.42 -25.36 -0.14
N THR A 104 -0.21 -26.52 0.01
CA THR A 104 0.06 -27.72 -0.81
C THR A 104 -1.24 -28.31 -1.34
N GLY A 105 -1.29 -28.62 -2.64
CA GLY A 105 -2.50 -29.13 -3.30
C GLY A 105 -2.18 -30.19 -4.37
N PRO A 106 -3.21 -30.66 -5.11
CA PRO A 106 -3.03 -31.62 -6.19
C PRO A 106 -2.17 -31.05 -7.34
N GLY A 107 -1.59 -31.94 -8.16
CA GLY A 107 -0.82 -31.56 -9.35
C GLY A 107 0.44 -30.75 -9.05
N ASP A 108 1.16 -31.12 -7.98
CA ASP A 108 2.36 -30.42 -7.49
C ASP A 108 2.13 -28.94 -7.12
N THR A 109 0.87 -28.55 -6.87
CA THR A 109 0.54 -27.20 -6.42
C THR A 109 1.23 -26.92 -5.09
N ARG A 110 2.15 -25.95 -5.09
CA ARG A 110 2.84 -25.48 -3.90
C ARG A 110 2.97 -23.96 -3.94
N ALA A 111 2.59 -23.31 -2.85
CA ALA A 111 2.75 -21.87 -2.73
C ALA A 111 3.12 -21.46 -1.29
N LEU A 112 3.98 -20.45 -1.17
CA LEU A 112 4.20 -19.75 0.08
C LEU A 112 3.26 -18.54 0.11
N LEU A 113 2.40 -18.50 1.11
CA LEU A 113 1.58 -17.33 1.42
C LEU A 113 2.21 -16.59 2.59
N LEU A 114 2.58 -15.34 2.37
CA LEU A 114 2.91 -14.39 3.44
C LEU A 114 1.72 -13.46 3.61
N VAL A 115 1.14 -13.41 4.80
CA VAL A 115 0.14 -12.40 5.14
C VAL A 115 0.82 -11.35 5.99
N VAL A 116 0.91 -10.12 5.48
CA VAL A 116 1.52 -8.99 6.18
C VAL A 116 0.45 -7.94 6.48
N HIS A 117 0.47 -7.32 7.65
CA HIS A 117 -0.41 -6.17 7.89
C HIS A 117 0.17 -4.93 7.19
N HIS A 118 -0.67 -4.15 6.50
CA HIS A 118 -0.32 -2.93 5.76
C HIS A 118 0.35 -1.83 6.64
N ILE A 119 0.40 -2.01 7.96
CA ILE A 119 1.12 -1.10 8.88
C ILE A 119 2.65 -1.25 8.72
N ALA A 120 3.09 -2.41 8.23
CA ALA A 120 4.49 -2.79 8.06
C ALA A 120 4.87 -3.02 6.59
N TYR A 121 3.99 -2.63 5.67
CA TYR A 121 4.11 -2.97 4.26
C TYR A 121 3.40 -1.92 3.39
N ASP A 122 3.98 -1.63 2.24
CA ASP A 122 3.35 -1.00 1.08
C ASP A 122 3.72 -1.82 -0.17
N GLU A 123 3.10 -1.55 -1.32
CA GLU A 123 3.29 -2.33 -2.54
C GLU A 123 4.75 -2.40 -2.98
N ALA A 124 5.49 -1.30 -2.79
CA ALA A 124 6.92 -1.19 -3.09
C ALA A 124 7.79 -2.09 -2.21
N SER A 125 7.30 -2.50 -1.03
CA SER A 125 7.98 -3.45 -0.15
C SER A 125 8.06 -4.87 -0.74
N THR A 126 7.23 -5.22 -1.73
CA THR A 126 7.19 -6.58 -2.32
C THR A 126 8.54 -7.03 -2.86
N GLY A 127 9.15 -6.19 -3.72
CA GLY A 127 10.40 -6.53 -4.39
C GLY A 127 11.53 -6.83 -3.40
N PRO A 128 11.85 -5.90 -2.48
CA PRO A 128 12.86 -6.12 -1.45
C PRO A 128 12.58 -7.33 -0.56
N LEU A 129 11.34 -7.52 -0.10
CA LEU A 129 10.99 -8.65 0.78
C LEU A 129 11.17 -10.01 0.10
N VAL A 130 10.68 -10.15 -1.15
CA VAL A 130 10.79 -11.40 -1.90
C VAL A 130 12.24 -11.70 -2.27
N ARG A 131 13.00 -10.68 -2.72
CA ARG A 131 14.42 -10.82 -3.04
C ARG A 131 15.22 -11.27 -1.82
N ASP A 132 15.04 -10.60 -0.69
CA ASP A 132 15.80 -10.88 0.52
C ASP A 132 15.43 -12.25 1.09
N LEU A 133 14.16 -12.66 1.04
CA LEU A 133 13.74 -14.01 1.42
C LEU A 133 14.43 -15.07 0.55
N ALA A 134 14.48 -14.87 -0.77
CA ALA A 134 15.14 -15.81 -1.68
C ALA A 134 16.65 -15.91 -1.41
N GLN A 135 17.33 -14.79 -1.12
CA GLN A 135 18.74 -14.78 -0.76
C GLN A 135 19.00 -15.51 0.57
N LEU A 136 18.19 -15.23 1.59
CA LEU A 136 18.28 -15.86 2.91
C LEU A 136 17.98 -17.36 2.84
N TYR A 137 16.99 -17.77 2.07
CA TYR A 137 16.73 -19.19 1.81
C TYR A 137 17.94 -19.86 1.14
N GLY A 138 18.57 -19.18 0.19
CA GLY A 138 19.82 -19.63 -0.43
C GLY A 138 20.95 -19.87 0.56
N THR A 139 21.10 -19.02 1.58
CA THR A 139 22.15 -19.18 2.62
C THR A 139 21.81 -20.27 3.64
N GLU A 140 20.53 -20.55 3.86
CA GLU A 140 20.08 -21.64 4.73
C GLU A 140 20.25 -23.02 4.09
N LEU A 141 20.27 -23.08 2.75
CA LEU A 141 20.57 -24.29 1.97
C LEU A 141 22.08 -24.54 1.82
N ASP A 142 22.85 -23.46 1.70
CA ASP A 142 24.29 -23.50 1.49
C ASP A 142 24.98 -22.49 2.42
N PRO A 143 25.52 -22.96 3.57
CA PRO A 143 26.22 -22.10 4.53
C PRO A 143 27.46 -21.39 3.97
N ASP A 144 28.04 -21.86 2.86
CA ASP A 144 29.19 -21.22 2.20
C ASP A 144 28.76 -20.05 1.31
N ARG A 145 27.47 -19.90 1.04
CA ARG A 145 26.93 -18.79 0.27
C ARG A 145 27.04 -17.49 1.07
N PRO A 146 27.54 -16.39 0.46
CA PRO A 146 27.66 -15.12 1.16
C PRO A 146 26.30 -14.59 1.60
N ALA A 147 26.21 -14.19 2.87
CA ALA A 147 25.04 -13.52 3.41
C ALA A 147 24.81 -12.16 2.72
N PRO A 148 23.56 -11.75 2.51
CA PRO A 148 23.26 -10.43 1.95
C PRO A 148 23.75 -9.33 2.91
N ALA A 149 24.29 -8.25 2.34
CA ALA A 149 24.73 -7.08 3.11
C ALA A 149 23.59 -6.55 3.98
N ALA A 150 23.90 -6.07 5.18
CA ALA A 150 22.90 -5.50 6.09
C ALA A 150 22.19 -4.29 5.42
N PRO A 151 20.89 -4.07 5.69
CA PRO A 151 20.19 -2.88 5.19
C PRO A 151 20.89 -1.61 5.66
N ALA A 152 20.98 -0.61 4.78
CA ALA A 152 21.60 0.68 5.11
C ALA A 152 20.78 1.48 6.13
N LEU A 153 19.47 1.25 6.15
CA LEU A 153 18.49 1.91 7.01
C LEU A 153 17.47 0.88 7.51
N GLN A 154 16.89 1.16 8.68
CA GLN A 154 15.69 0.48 9.16
C GLN A 154 14.50 1.44 9.12
N TYR A 155 13.28 0.89 9.17
CA TYR A 155 12.07 1.69 9.06
C TYR A 155 11.95 2.72 10.21
N ALA A 156 12.48 2.40 11.39
CA ALA A 156 12.56 3.33 12.51
C ALA A 156 13.38 4.59 12.16
N ASP A 157 14.52 4.43 11.47
CA ASP A 157 15.37 5.54 11.02
C ASP A 157 14.59 6.47 10.07
N TYR A 158 13.88 5.87 9.10
CA TYR A 158 13.02 6.61 8.18
C TYR A 158 11.94 7.39 8.94
N THR A 159 11.24 6.76 9.89
CA THR A 159 10.13 7.43 10.62
C THR A 159 10.61 8.60 11.48
N LEU A 160 11.80 8.49 12.08
CA LEU A 160 12.40 9.56 12.87
C LEU A 160 12.85 10.73 11.99
N TRP A 161 13.51 10.42 10.87
CA TRP A 161 13.90 11.43 9.88
C TRP A 161 12.68 12.13 9.26
N HIS A 162 11.70 11.35 8.79
CA HIS A 162 10.49 11.87 8.15
C HIS A 162 9.74 12.82 9.09
N ARG A 163 9.56 12.43 10.36
CA ARG A 163 8.95 13.29 11.36
C ARG A 163 9.67 14.64 11.50
N GLN A 164 10.99 14.65 11.53
CA GLN A 164 11.78 15.89 11.63
C GLN A 164 11.63 16.74 10.37
N ALA A 165 11.75 16.13 9.19
CA ALA A 165 11.62 16.80 7.89
C ALA A 165 10.23 17.41 7.68
N THR A 166 9.15 16.67 7.97
CA THR A 166 7.78 17.17 7.86
C THR A 166 7.50 18.28 8.85
N THR A 167 7.93 18.17 10.12
CA THR A 167 7.71 19.21 11.14
C THR A 167 8.29 20.56 10.71
N ALA A 168 9.45 20.56 10.04
CA ALA A 168 10.08 21.79 9.57
C ALA A 168 9.32 22.49 8.43
N ARG A 169 8.46 21.77 7.70
CA ARG A 169 7.70 22.28 6.54
C ARG A 169 6.18 22.30 6.78
N GLU A 170 5.72 21.87 7.95
CA GLU A 170 4.31 21.58 8.25
C GLU A 170 3.39 22.78 7.96
N ASP A 171 3.77 23.99 8.41
CA ASP A 171 2.94 25.19 8.20
C ASP A 171 2.73 25.52 6.72
N GLY A 172 3.78 25.40 5.89
CA GLY A 172 3.70 25.65 4.45
C GLY A 172 2.88 24.59 3.73
N LEU A 173 3.08 23.31 4.07
CA LEU A 173 2.32 22.19 3.54
C LEU A 173 0.82 22.33 3.88
N LEU A 174 0.50 22.66 5.12
CA LEU A 174 -0.88 22.88 5.56
C LEU A 174 -1.52 24.10 4.90
N ALA A 175 -0.78 25.19 4.70
CA ALA A 175 -1.28 26.36 3.99
C ALA A 175 -1.67 26.05 2.54
N TYR A 176 -0.84 25.26 1.84
CA TYR A 176 -1.16 24.76 0.50
C TYR A 176 -2.44 23.93 0.53
N TRP A 177 -2.50 22.88 1.34
CA TRP A 177 -3.62 21.95 1.34
C TRP A 177 -4.95 22.59 1.77
N ARG A 178 -4.92 23.53 2.71
CA ARG A 178 -6.11 24.34 3.07
C ARG A 178 -6.65 25.11 1.89
N THR A 179 -5.78 25.63 1.03
CA THR A 179 -6.17 26.36 -0.17
C THR A 179 -6.66 25.41 -1.25
N ALA A 180 -5.90 24.34 -1.54
CA ALA A 180 -6.23 23.37 -2.58
C ALA A 180 -7.57 22.67 -2.32
N LEU A 181 -7.87 22.36 -1.06
CA LEU A 181 -9.10 21.64 -0.66
C LEU A 181 -10.19 22.58 -0.12
N ALA A 182 -10.03 23.90 -0.22
CA ALA A 182 -11.02 24.86 0.23
C ALA A 182 -12.36 24.68 -0.50
N GLY A 183 -13.40 24.31 0.24
CA GLY A 183 -14.73 24.08 -0.34
C GLY A 183 -14.81 22.85 -1.25
N ALA A 184 -13.89 21.89 -1.12
CA ALA A 184 -14.04 20.59 -1.75
C ALA A 184 -15.36 19.93 -1.31
N PRO A 185 -16.06 19.21 -2.20
CA PRO A 185 -17.28 18.53 -1.83
C PRO A 185 -17.00 17.49 -0.74
N GLU A 186 -17.91 17.37 0.22
CA GLU A 186 -17.83 16.36 1.29
C GLU A 186 -17.93 14.94 0.72
N GLU A 187 -18.75 14.76 -0.32
CA GLU A 187 -18.95 13.50 -1.02
C GLU A 187 -19.19 13.75 -2.52
N ILE A 188 -18.63 12.90 -3.38
CA ILE A 188 -18.96 12.88 -4.80
C ILE A 188 -20.22 12.03 -5.05
N ALA A 189 -21.13 12.53 -5.89
CA ALA A 189 -22.37 11.82 -6.21
C ALA A 189 -22.11 10.69 -7.22
N LEU A 190 -22.13 9.43 -6.76
CA LEU A 190 -22.03 8.27 -7.65
C LEU A 190 -23.42 7.67 -7.92
N PRO A 191 -23.65 7.04 -9.09
CA PRO A 191 -24.89 6.35 -9.39
C PRO A 191 -24.94 5.01 -8.63
N LEU A 192 -25.16 5.08 -7.32
CA LEU A 192 -25.17 3.91 -6.44
C LEU A 192 -26.40 3.03 -6.69
N ASP A 193 -26.20 1.72 -6.74
CA ASP A 193 -27.30 0.74 -6.83
C ASP A 193 -28.13 0.62 -5.53
N ARG A 194 -27.55 1.06 -4.41
CA ARG A 194 -28.12 0.93 -3.06
C ARG A 194 -27.81 2.18 -2.24
N ALA A 195 -28.65 2.48 -1.25
CA ALA A 195 -28.37 3.53 -0.29
C ALA A 195 -27.12 3.18 0.53
N ARG A 196 -26.28 4.19 0.80
CA ARG A 196 -25.11 4.06 1.67
C ARG A 196 -25.57 3.72 3.10
N PRO A 197 -25.13 2.60 3.69
CA PRO A 197 -25.45 2.28 5.08
C PRO A 197 -24.73 3.24 6.04
N ALA A 198 -25.28 3.41 7.25
CA ALA A 198 -24.66 4.25 8.28
C ALA A 198 -23.36 3.65 8.84
N GLU A 199 -23.24 2.32 8.82
CA GLU A 199 -22.04 1.58 9.19
C GLU A 199 -21.46 0.90 7.96
N VAL A 200 -20.15 1.03 7.77
CA VAL A 200 -19.42 0.39 6.67
C VAL A 200 -19.22 -1.09 6.99
N ASP A 201 -19.72 -1.98 6.15
CA ASP A 201 -19.56 -3.44 6.32
C ASP A 201 -18.25 -3.99 5.69
N GLU A 202 -17.47 -3.09 5.07
CA GLU A 202 -16.18 -3.32 4.42
C GLU A 202 -16.18 -4.38 3.31
N ARG A 203 -17.37 -4.77 2.82
CA ARG A 203 -17.48 -5.73 1.71
C ARG A 203 -17.12 -5.04 0.39
N GLY A 204 -16.08 -5.55 -0.27
CA GLY A 204 -15.67 -5.14 -1.61
C GLY A 204 -15.71 -6.29 -2.62
N ASP A 205 -15.67 -5.94 -3.90
CA ASP A 205 -15.47 -6.87 -5.02
C ASP A 205 -14.62 -6.17 -6.09
N SER A 206 -14.09 -6.93 -7.04
CA SER A 206 -13.20 -6.44 -8.09
C SER A 206 -13.68 -6.88 -9.47
N VAL A 207 -13.67 -5.96 -10.44
CA VAL A 207 -13.90 -6.26 -11.85
C VAL A 207 -12.61 -6.04 -12.62
N GLU A 208 -12.03 -7.13 -13.11
CA GLU A 208 -10.85 -7.07 -13.97
C GLU A 208 -11.23 -6.71 -15.41
N PHE A 209 -10.48 -5.78 -15.99
CA PHE A 209 -10.61 -5.41 -17.40
C PHE A 209 -9.25 -5.09 -18.01
N THR A 210 -9.15 -5.19 -19.33
CA THR A 210 -7.90 -4.97 -20.06
C THR A 210 -8.06 -3.85 -21.08
N LEU A 211 -7.16 -2.88 -21.03
CA LEU A 211 -7.04 -1.87 -22.08
C LEU A 211 -6.36 -2.48 -23.32
N PRO A 212 -6.97 -2.40 -24.52
CA PRO A 212 -6.33 -2.87 -25.74
C PRO A 212 -4.98 -2.19 -25.98
N ALA A 213 -4.00 -2.93 -26.48
CA ALA A 213 -2.64 -2.42 -26.69
C ALA A 213 -2.59 -1.17 -27.59
N ALA A 214 -3.50 -1.06 -28.56
CA ALA A 214 -3.63 0.13 -29.40
C ALA A 214 -4.07 1.36 -28.60
N THR A 215 -5.06 1.22 -27.72
CA THR A 215 -5.53 2.28 -26.82
C THR A 215 -4.43 2.73 -25.86
N HIS A 216 -3.71 1.78 -25.25
CA HIS A 216 -2.58 2.09 -24.39
C HIS A 216 -1.50 2.90 -25.12
N ARG A 217 -1.10 2.49 -26.35
CA ARG A 217 -0.12 3.23 -27.14
C ARG A 217 -0.59 4.64 -27.49
N ALA A 218 -1.86 4.80 -27.84
CA ALA A 218 -2.45 6.10 -28.13
C ALA A 218 -2.46 7.01 -26.88
N ALA A 219 -2.86 6.49 -25.72
CA ALA A 219 -2.82 7.23 -24.45
C ALA A 219 -1.38 7.65 -24.08
N ALA A 220 -0.41 6.75 -24.25
CA ALA A 220 1.00 7.06 -24.03
C ALA A 220 1.54 8.12 -25.01
N GLN A 221 1.01 8.16 -26.24
CA GLN A 221 1.34 9.20 -27.21
C GLN A 221 0.76 10.56 -26.80
N VAL A 222 -0.52 10.62 -26.41
CA VAL A 222 -1.16 11.82 -25.87
C VAL A 222 -0.37 12.36 -24.68
N ALA A 223 0.06 11.49 -23.77
CA ALA A 223 0.88 11.88 -22.62
C ALA A 223 2.15 12.62 -23.06
N ARG A 224 2.93 12.03 -23.98
CA ARG A 224 4.17 12.60 -24.51
C ARG A 224 3.95 13.93 -25.24
N GLU A 225 2.94 13.99 -26.11
CA GLU A 225 2.63 15.20 -26.91
C GLU A 225 2.22 16.40 -26.05
N ASN A 226 1.70 16.14 -24.84
CA ASN A 226 1.23 17.17 -23.91
C ASN A 226 2.14 17.36 -22.69
N GLY A 227 3.35 16.78 -22.70
CA GLY A 227 4.32 16.92 -21.58
C GLY A 227 3.77 16.41 -20.25
N SER A 228 2.94 15.37 -20.29
CA SER A 228 2.28 14.75 -19.14
C SER A 228 2.67 13.27 -19.02
N THR A 229 2.26 12.63 -17.93
CA THR A 229 2.47 11.19 -17.72
C THR A 229 1.27 10.39 -18.18
N LEU A 230 1.45 9.08 -18.42
CA LEU A 230 0.31 8.18 -18.66
C LEU A 230 -0.67 8.19 -17.48
N PHE A 231 -0.17 8.34 -16.26
CA PHE A 231 -0.98 8.51 -15.05
C PHE A 231 -1.95 9.69 -15.17
N MET A 232 -1.45 10.89 -15.50
CA MET A 232 -2.27 12.10 -15.68
C MET A 232 -3.33 11.92 -16.78
N VAL A 233 -3.01 11.21 -17.86
CA VAL A 233 -3.97 10.88 -18.93
C VAL A 233 -5.08 9.96 -18.42
N LEU A 234 -4.74 8.90 -17.68
CA LEU A 234 -5.72 7.96 -17.14
C LEU A 234 -6.58 8.58 -16.03
N GLN A 235 -6.00 9.43 -15.18
CA GLN A 235 -6.77 10.20 -14.19
C GLN A 235 -7.69 11.22 -14.87
N SER A 236 -7.25 11.90 -15.94
CA SER A 236 -8.13 12.77 -16.73
C SER A 236 -9.31 11.99 -17.31
N ALA A 237 -9.06 10.79 -17.84
CA ALA A 237 -10.11 9.91 -18.33
C ALA A 237 -11.07 9.45 -17.20
N LEU A 238 -10.55 9.17 -16.00
CA LEU A 238 -11.35 8.86 -14.82
C LEU A 238 -12.22 10.06 -14.41
N ALA A 239 -11.67 11.28 -14.39
CA ALA A 239 -12.44 12.49 -14.07
C ALA A 239 -13.56 12.74 -15.08
N VAL A 240 -13.31 12.54 -16.37
CA VAL A 240 -14.35 12.59 -17.42
C VAL A 240 -15.41 11.52 -17.17
N LEU A 241 -15.01 10.29 -16.87
CA LEU A 241 -15.92 9.19 -16.59
C LEU A 241 -16.83 9.51 -15.39
N LEU A 242 -16.26 9.92 -14.26
CA LEU A 242 -17.00 10.26 -13.06
C LEU A 242 -17.98 11.42 -13.30
N SER A 243 -17.51 12.48 -13.95
CA SER A 243 -18.36 13.63 -14.29
C SER A 243 -19.53 13.24 -15.20
N ALA A 244 -19.29 12.42 -16.22
CA ALA A 244 -20.33 11.88 -17.10
C ALA A 244 -21.34 10.98 -16.39
N HIS A 245 -20.96 10.39 -15.24
CA HIS A 245 -21.83 9.56 -14.39
C HIS A 245 -22.49 10.34 -13.24
N GLY A 246 -22.44 11.68 -13.27
CA GLY A 246 -23.17 12.52 -12.32
C GLY A 246 -22.41 12.91 -11.06
N ALA A 247 -21.10 12.65 -10.98
CA ALA A 247 -20.25 13.05 -9.85
C ALA A 247 -20.05 14.57 -9.71
N GLY A 248 -20.59 15.36 -10.64
CA GLY A 248 -20.39 16.80 -10.71
C GLY A 248 -19.11 17.16 -11.46
N HIS A 249 -18.62 18.37 -11.21
CA HIS A 249 -17.44 18.92 -11.89
C HIS A 249 -16.23 19.14 -10.98
N ASP A 250 -16.41 19.14 -9.66
CA ASP A 250 -15.35 19.31 -8.68
C ASP A 250 -15.05 17.95 -8.02
N LEU A 251 -13.94 17.32 -8.40
CA LEU A 251 -13.67 15.91 -8.11
C LEU A 251 -12.39 15.75 -7.29
N PRO A 252 -12.47 15.58 -5.95
CA PRO A 252 -11.33 15.17 -5.14
C PRO A 252 -11.06 13.67 -5.33
N ILE A 253 -9.95 13.33 -6.00
CA ILE A 253 -9.55 11.94 -6.28
C ILE A 253 -8.27 11.62 -5.50
N GLY A 254 -8.31 10.61 -4.63
CA GLY A 254 -7.12 10.15 -3.92
C GLY A 254 -6.17 9.36 -4.80
N THR A 255 -4.86 9.54 -4.62
CA THR A 255 -3.82 8.67 -5.16
C THR A 255 -2.73 8.42 -4.11
N THR A 256 -1.99 7.33 -4.26
CA THR A 256 -0.85 6.98 -3.39
C THR A 256 0.47 7.33 -4.06
N LEU A 257 1.29 8.12 -3.36
CA LEU A 257 2.69 8.34 -3.69
C LEU A 257 3.54 7.31 -2.97
N SER A 258 4.53 6.72 -3.63
CA SER A 258 5.40 5.71 -3.00
C SER A 258 6.23 6.28 -1.84
N GLY A 259 6.51 7.59 -1.85
CA GLY A 259 7.41 8.25 -0.89
C GLY A 259 8.88 7.83 -0.98
N ARG A 260 9.23 6.96 -1.95
CA ARG A 260 10.58 6.41 -2.15
C ARG A 260 11.30 7.17 -3.27
N GLY A 261 11.70 8.41 -2.98
CA GLY A 261 12.42 9.27 -3.92
C GLY A 261 13.93 9.02 -3.99
N GLU A 262 14.48 8.26 -3.04
CA GLU A 262 15.91 7.96 -2.91
C GLU A 262 16.19 6.46 -3.03
N PRO A 263 17.29 6.02 -3.66
CA PRO A 263 17.61 4.61 -3.85
C PRO A 263 17.65 3.79 -2.55
N THR A 264 18.10 4.40 -1.45
CA THR A 264 18.14 3.75 -0.13
C THR A 264 16.75 3.46 0.42
N LEU A 265 15.76 4.28 0.06
CA LEU A 265 14.36 4.03 0.40
C LEU A 265 13.75 2.97 -0.49
N GLU A 266 14.14 2.82 -1.76
CA GLU A 266 13.60 1.75 -2.63
C GLU A 266 13.82 0.34 -2.06
N GLU A 267 14.88 0.15 -1.26
CA GLU A 267 15.21 -1.15 -0.66
C GLU A 267 14.57 -1.42 0.71
N LEU A 268 13.84 -0.46 1.30
CA LEU A 268 13.43 -0.49 2.70
C LEU A 268 11.97 -0.98 2.90
N PRO A 269 11.70 -2.19 3.37
CA PRO A 269 10.31 -2.59 3.66
C PRO A 269 9.67 -1.71 4.74
N GLY A 270 8.38 -1.42 4.57
CA GLY A 270 7.59 -0.63 5.51
C GLY A 270 6.47 0.15 4.83
N LEU A 271 5.62 0.83 5.61
CA LEU A 271 4.60 1.74 5.08
C LEU A 271 5.23 3.11 4.85
N ILE A 272 5.73 3.37 3.64
CA ILE A 272 6.31 4.66 3.22
C ILE A 272 5.33 5.41 2.32
N ALA A 273 4.49 4.69 1.59
CA ALA A 273 3.49 5.29 0.74
C ALA A 273 2.57 6.25 1.51
N ASN A 274 2.27 7.40 0.89
CA ASN A 274 1.36 8.41 1.43
C ASN A 274 0.25 8.71 0.44
N THR A 275 -0.94 9.04 0.95
CA THR A 275 -2.08 9.43 0.11
C THR A 275 -2.10 10.93 -0.10
N VAL A 276 -2.29 11.37 -1.34
CA VAL A 276 -2.54 12.77 -1.71
C VAL A 276 -3.87 12.91 -2.43
N VAL A 277 -4.50 14.08 -2.32
CA VAL A 277 -5.80 14.37 -2.95
C VAL A 277 -5.58 15.24 -4.18
N LEU A 278 -6.01 14.74 -5.34
CA LEU A 278 -5.97 15.43 -6.62
C LEU A 278 -7.36 16.00 -6.91
N ARG A 279 -7.54 17.30 -6.64
CA ARG A 279 -8.83 17.98 -6.85
C ARG A 279 -8.93 18.49 -8.28
N THR A 280 -9.72 17.80 -9.10
CA THR A 280 -9.86 18.06 -10.53
C THR A 280 -11.15 18.80 -10.84
N ASP A 281 -11.06 19.92 -11.56
CA ASP A 281 -12.21 20.68 -12.07
C ASP A 281 -12.48 20.39 -13.56
N THR A 282 -13.61 19.73 -13.84
CA THR A 282 -14.09 19.41 -15.20
C THR A 282 -15.10 20.43 -15.75
N SER A 283 -15.34 21.55 -15.04
CA SER A 283 -16.31 22.58 -15.44
C SER A 283 -15.91 23.33 -16.72
N GLY A 284 -16.92 23.89 -17.39
CA GLY A 284 -16.73 24.70 -18.60
C GLY A 284 -16.58 23.91 -19.90
N SER A 285 -16.91 22.60 -19.89
CA SER A 285 -16.83 21.70 -21.05
C SER A 285 -15.48 21.75 -21.78
N PRO A 286 -14.36 21.51 -21.07
CA PRO A 286 -13.03 21.58 -21.66
C PRO A 286 -12.85 20.47 -22.71
N THR A 287 -12.00 20.73 -23.69
CA THR A 287 -11.39 19.65 -24.47
C THR A 287 -10.57 18.73 -23.57
N PHE A 288 -10.32 17.50 -24.01
CA PHE A 288 -9.52 16.55 -23.23
C PHE A 288 -8.11 17.08 -22.93
N THR A 289 -7.48 17.78 -23.88
CA THR A 289 -6.14 18.36 -23.71
C THR A 289 -6.13 19.54 -22.74
N GLU A 290 -7.19 20.34 -22.68
CA GLU A 290 -7.35 21.40 -21.67
C GLU A 290 -7.53 20.81 -20.28
N LEU A 291 -8.35 19.77 -20.14
CA LEU A 291 -8.50 19.06 -18.86
C LEU A 291 -7.18 18.43 -18.42
N LEU A 292 -6.46 17.77 -19.34
CA LEU A 292 -5.16 17.17 -19.06
C LEU A 292 -4.14 18.22 -18.59
N ALA A 293 -4.17 19.43 -19.12
CA ALA A 293 -3.32 20.52 -18.65
C ALA A 293 -3.68 20.97 -17.22
N ARG A 294 -4.98 21.04 -16.88
CA ARG A 294 -5.44 21.33 -15.50
C ARG A 294 -4.98 20.24 -14.54
N VAL A 295 -5.25 18.98 -14.89
CA VAL A 295 -4.84 17.80 -14.12
C VAL A 295 -3.33 17.80 -13.89
N ARG A 296 -2.53 17.98 -14.94
CA ARG A 296 -1.07 18.03 -14.82
C ARG A 296 -0.61 19.10 -13.82
N ALA A 297 -1.21 20.29 -13.82
CA ALA A 297 -0.86 21.34 -12.88
C ALA A 297 -1.21 20.95 -11.43
N VAL A 298 -2.42 20.45 -11.21
CA VAL A 298 -2.89 19.98 -9.89
C VAL A 298 -1.98 18.87 -9.36
N ASP A 299 -1.67 17.89 -10.19
CA ASP A 299 -0.85 16.74 -9.82
C ASP A 299 0.56 17.15 -9.42
N LEU A 300 1.24 17.97 -10.23
CA LEU A 300 2.60 18.43 -9.93
C LEU A 300 2.64 19.22 -8.62
N ASP A 301 1.70 20.15 -8.43
CA ASP A 301 1.60 20.92 -7.20
C ASP A 301 1.31 19.99 -6.00
N ALA A 302 0.40 19.02 -6.14
CA ALA A 302 0.07 18.08 -5.07
C ALA A 302 1.27 17.18 -4.70
N PHE A 303 2.07 16.78 -5.69
CA PHE A 303 3.26 15.95 -5.46
C PHE A 303 4.36 16.72 -4.73
N ASP A 304 4.56 18.00 -5.06
CA ASP A 304 5.53 18.87 -4.35
C ASP A 304 5.15 19.13 -2.88
N HIS A 305 3.89 18.87 -2.52
CA HIS A 305 3.34 18.98 -1.16
C HIS A 305 2.92 17.63 -0.55
N GLY A 306 3.36 16.52 -1.16
CA GLY A 306 3.00 15.16 -0.78
C GLY A 306 3.69 14.63 0.48
N ASP A 307 4.62 15.39 1.08
CA ASP A 307 5.35 15.01 2.30
C ASP A 307 4.52 15.16 3.59
N LEU A 308 3.32 15.76 3.51
CA LEU A 308 2.40 15.86 4.64
C LEU A 308 1.61 14.54 4.78
N PRO A 309 1.70 13.82 5.90
CA PRO A 309 0.90 12.62 6.11
C PRO A 309 -0.59 12.91 5.96
N PHE A 310 -1.31 12.06 5.22
CA PHE A 310 -2.73 12.24 4.96
C PHE A 310 -3.56 12.37 6.25
N GLU A 311 -3.22 11.62 7.30
CA GLU A 311 -3.92 11.69 8.59
C GLU A 311 -3.76 13.07 9.24
N ARG A 312 -2.58 13.70 9.10
CA ARG A 312 -2.33 15.06 9.61
C ARG A 312 -3.14 16.09 8.83
N LEU A 313 -3.33 15.87 7.54
CA LEU A 313 -4.22 16.69 6.72
C LEU A 313 -5.68 16.57 7.16
N VAL A 314 -6.18 15.35 7.39
CA VAL A 314 -7.55 15.10 7.89
C VAL A 314 -7.75 15.75 9.26
N ASP A 315 -6.81 15.60 10.19
CA ASP A 315 -6.88 16.23 11.51
C ASP A 315 -6.93 17.76 11.42
N ALA A 316 -6.18 18.35 10.50
CA ALA A 316 -6.08 19.81 10.34
C ALA A 316 -7.27 20.44 9.60
N LEU A 317 -7.90 19.71 8.69
CA LEU A 317 -9.09 20.17 7.96
C LEU A 317 -10.39 19.84 8.68
N ALA A 318 -10.39 18.83 9.55
CA ALA A 318 -11.56 18.35 10.30
C ALA A 318 -12.83 18.21 9.43
N PRO A 319 -12.78 17.45 8.32
CA PRO A 319 -13.97 17.23 7.48
C PRO A 319 -15.06 16.48 8.27
N GLN A 320 -16.32 16.61 7.84
CA GLN A 320 -17.39 15.78 8.37
C GLN A 320 -17.08 14.29 8.11
N ARG A 321 -17.40 13.43 9.08
CA ARG A 321 -17.15 11.98 9.03
C ARG A 321 -18.45 11.22 8.78
#